data_AF-A0AA97B2K5-F1
#
_entry.id   AF-A0AA97B2K5-F1
#
_cell.length_a   1.000
_cell.length_b   1.000
_cell.length_c   1.000
_cell.angle_alpha   90.00
_cell.angle_beta   90.00
_cell.angle_gamma   90.00
#
_symmetry.space_group_name_H-M   'P 1'
#
loop_
_entity.id
_entity.type
_entity.pdbx_description
1 polymer ?
#
loop_
_entity_poly.entity_id
_entity_poly.type
_entity_poly.pdbx_seq_one_letter_code
_entity_poly.pdbx_strand_id
1 'polypeptide(L)'
;MDLNGVSLSNESGGRSTFDSALCLAVKAGGRAVLARSEDASLNGGLPAVLGTFNFNLANTTGSRKLELSVDGRVLDAVSWTGAAIPGVSSQLDPGRSDPQRNDWPGSFCPAPESARYGRGDRGTPGGVNRACAL
;
A
#
# COMPACT_ATOMS: atom_id res chain seq x y z
N MET A 1 4.68 -4.30 15.90
CA MET A 1 5.86 -3.60 15.36
C MET A 1 5.64 -2.12 15.51
N ASP A 2 6.67 -1.38 15.88
CA ASP A 2 6.69 0.08 15.77
C ASP A 2 7.22 0.46 14.38
N LEU A 3 6.56 1.40 13.71
CA LEU A 3 6.95 1.89 12.38
C LEU A 3 7.68 3.24 12.44
N ASN A 4 7.98 3.78 13.62
CA ASN A 4 8.88 4.93 13.75
C ASN A 4 10.26 4.63 13.10
N GLY A 5 10.75 5.57 12.30
CA GLY A 5 12.00 5.45 11.54
C GLY A 5 11.88 4.66 10.23
N VAL A 6 10.74 4.01 9.95
CA VAL A 6 10.52 3.34 8.67
C VAL A 6 10.29 4.37 7.57
N SER A 7 11.00 4.20 6.45
CA SER A 7 10.86 5.00 5.25
C SER A 7 10.07 4.26 4.18
N LEU A 8 9.16 4.96 3.52
CA LEU A 8 8.55 4.57 2.26
C LEU A 8 9.22 5.33 1.11
N SER A 9 9.63 4.64 0.04
CA SER A 9 10.27 5.24 -1.12
C SER A 9 9.81 4.65 -2.44
N ASN A 10 9.97 5.39 -3.54
CA ASN A 10 9.64 4.92 -4.90
C ASN A 10 10.85 5.00 -5.86
N GLU A 11 10.66 4.55 -7.10
CA GLU A 11 11.72 4.53 -8.11
C GLU A 11 12.17 5.92 -8.60
N SER A 12 11.35 6.95 -8.36
CA SER A 12 11.63 8.34 -8.78
C SER A 12 12.43 9.15 -7.75
N GLY A 13 12.86 8.52 -6.65
CA GLY A 13 13.56 9.20 -5.55
C GLY A 13 12.64 9.86 -4.52
N GLY A 14 11.33 9.72 -4.66
CA GLY A 14 10.37 10.11 -3.63
C GLY A 14 10.59 9.30 -2.36
N ARG A 15 10.60 9.96 -1.21
CA ARG A 15 10.81 9.32 0.10
C ARG A 15 10.01 10.04 1.19
N SER A 16 9.48 9.28 2.14
CA SER A 16 8.88 9.80 3.37
C SER A 16 9.23 8.86 4.51
N THR A 17 9.70 9.42 5.63
CA THR A 17 9.99 8.67 6.86
C THR A 17 8.88 8.91 7.85
N PHE A 18 8.36 7.84 8.46
CA PHE A 18 7.35 7.94 9.49
C PHE A 18 8.01 8.18 10.83
N ASP A 19 7.59 9.24 11.51
CA ASP A 19 8.10 9.62 12.82
C ASP A 19 6.97 10.23 13.64
N SER A 20 6.90 9.84 14.90
CA SER A 20 5.87 10.25 15.85
C SER A 20 6.42 10.19 17.27
N ALA A 21 5.95 11.12 18.11
CA ALA A 21 6.25 11.07 19.55
C ALA A 21 5.67 9.83 20.24
N LEU A 22 4.69 9.17 19.61
CA LEU A 22 4.08 7.94 20.07
C LEU A 22 4.45 6.77 19.14
N CYS A 23 4.35 5.55 19.67
CA CYS A 23 4.58 4.33 18.90
C CYS A 23 3.60 4.23 17.71
N LEU A 24 4.13 4.08 16.49
CA LEU A 24 3.35 3.79 15.28
C LEU A 24 3.09 2.29 15.20
N ALA A 25 2.25 1.80 16.11
CA ALA A 25 2.08 0.38 16.36
C ALA A 25 1.18 -0.31 15.33
N VAL A 26 1.70 -1.36 14.70
CA VAL A 26 0.90 -2.34 13.94
C VAL A 26 1.05 -3.72 14.59
N LYS A 27 -0.07 -4.34 14.96
CA LYS A 27 -0.08 -5.70 15.55
C LYS A 27 0.29 -6.73 14.48
N ALA A 28 0.79 -7.90 14.90
CA ALA A 28 1.01 -9.01 13.97
C ALA A 28 -0.31 -9.38 13.26
N GLY A 29 -0.26 -9.54 11.93
CA GLY A 29 -1.45 -9.72 11.08
C GLY A 29 -2.31 -8.46 10.90
N GLY A 30 -1.98 -7.37 11.60
CA GLY A 30 -2.60 -6.06 11.45
C GLY A 30 -2.19 -5.37 10.16
N ARG A 31 -2.97 -4.37 9.77
CA ARG A 31 -2.79 -3.59 8.54
C ARG A 31 -2.85 -2.11 8.89
N ALA A 32 -2.09 -1.31 8.17
CA ALA A 32 -2.08 0.15 8.29
C ALA A 32 -2.38 0.78 6.94
N VAL A 33 -2.94 1.98 6.96
CA VAL A 33 -3.17 2.78 5.76
C VAL A 33 -2.17 3.92 5.71
N LEU A 34 -1.52 4.09 4.57
CA LEU A 34 -0.67 5.23 4.27
C LEU A 34 -1.32 6.05 3.16
N ALA A 35 -1.31 7.37 3.28
CA ALA A 35 -2.01 8.24 2.33
C ALA A 35 -1.24 9.56 2.09
N ARG A 36 -1.71 10.37 1.14
CA ARG A 36 -1.16 11.74 0.95
C ARG A 36 -1.70 12.77 1.94
N SER A 37 -2.82 12.46 2.60
CA SER A 37 -3.49 13.33 3.57
C SER A 37 -4.24 12.47 4.58
N GLU A 38 -4.25 12.92 5.83
CA GLU A 38 -5.08 12.36 6.91
C GLU A 38 -6.53 12.85 6.82
N ASP A 39 -6.78 13.95 6.10
CA ASP A 39 -8.12 14.50 5.91
C ASP A 39 -8.96 13.55 5.03
N ALA A 40 -9.91 12.88 5.66
CA ALA A 40 -10.83 11.94 5.03
C ALA A 40 -11.63 12.56 3.87
N SER A 41 -11.89 13.87 3.92
CA SER A 41 -12.61 14.58 2.85
C SER A 41 -11.77 14.74 1.57
N LEU A 42 -10.43 14.69 1.70
CA LEU A 42 -9.47 14.88 0.62
C LEU A 42 -8.87 13.57 0.10
N ASN A 43 -9.07 12.45 0.80
CA ASN A 43 -8.46 11.17 0.47
C ASN A 43 -9.46 10.07 0.06
N GLY A 44 -10.72 10.44 -0.23
CA GLY A 44 -11.75 9.48 -0.64
C GLY A 44 -12.41 8.74 0.52
N GLY A 45 -12.30 9.26 1.74
CA GLY A 45 -12.95 8.74 2.94
C GLY A 45 -12.18 7.62 3.62
N LEU A 46 -10.85 7.54 3.43
CA LEU A 46 -10.01 6.49 4.02
C LEU A 46 -10.24 6.36 5.54
N PRO A 47 -10.08 5.16 6.11
CA PRO A 47 -10.03 5.01 7.57
C PRO A 47 -8.77 5.71 8.12
N ALA A 48 -8.58 5.62 9.44
CA ALA A 48 -7.41 6.20 10.11
C ALA A 48 -6.10 5.88 9.36
N VAL A 49 -5.40 6.93 8.96
CA VAL A 49 -4.11 6.88 8.27
C VAL A 49 -3.02 6.82 9.33
N LEU A 50 -2.10 5.85 9.20
CA LEU A 50 -0.98 5.70 10.11
C LEU A 50 0.14 6.70 9.83
N GLY A 51 0.32 7.06 8.57
CA GLY A 51 1.37 7.98 8.15
C GLY A 51 1.13 8.51 6.75
N THR A 52 1.68 9.70 6.50
CA THR A 52 1.55 10.37 5.21
C THR A 52 2.80 10.32 4.37
N PHE A 53 2.64 10.38 3.04
CA PHE A 53 3.75 10.55 2.10
C PHE A 53 3.42 11.64 1.06
N ASN A 54 4.45 12.25 0.48
CA ASN A 54 4.28 13.44 -0.38
C ASN A 54 4.66 13.23 -1.86
N PHE A 55 5.07 12.03 -2.26
CA PHE A 55 5.40 11.67 -3.64
C PHE A 55 4.26 10.94 -4.37
N ASN A 56 4.37 10.84 -5.70
CA ASN A 56 3.36 10.20 -6.54
C ASN A 56 3.66 8.71 -6.70
N LEU A 57 2.62 7.88 -6.72
CA LEU A 57 2.69 6.51 -7.21
C LEU A 57 2.28 6.52 -8.68
N ALA A 58 3.21 6.14 -9.56
CA ALA A 58 2.94 6.17 -11.00
C ALA A 58 1.87 5.14 -11.37
N ASN A 59 0.86 5.59 -12.12
CA ASN A 59 -0.28 4.80 -12.57
C ASN A 59 -0.20 4.44 -14.07
N THR A 60 0.94 4.70 -14.71
CA THR A 60 1.21 4.40 -16.13
C THR A 60 2.13 3.18 -16.26
N THR A 61 2.22 2.64 -17.48
CA THR A 61 3.14 1.54 -17.77
C THR A 61 4.61 1.90 -17.49
N GLY A 62 5.43 0.88 -17.24
CA GLY A 62 6.87 1.00 -17.03
C GLY A 62 7.31 0.42 -15.68
N SER A 63 8.60 0.20 -15.47
CA SER A 63 9.10 -0.41 -14.22
C SER A 63 8.93 0.54 -13.04
N ARG A 64 8.04 0.19 -12.11
CA ARG A 64 7.73 0.95 -10.88
C ARG A 64 8.07 0.14 -9.65
N LYS A 65 8.38 0.83 -8.55
CA LYS A 65 8.66 0.19 -7.26
C LYS A 65 8.16 1.04 -6.10
N LEU A 66 7.71 0.37 -5.05
CA LEU A 66 7.46 0.94 -3.73
C LEU A 66 8.24 0.09 -2.71
N GLU A 67 9.02 0.74 -1.86
CA GLU A 67 9.95 0.08 -0.94
C GLU A 67 9.77 0.59 0.48
N LEU A 68 9.83 -0.32 1.44
CA LEU A 68 9.95 -0.04 2.86
C LEU A 68 11.39 -0.28 3.30
N SER A 69 11.97 0.67 4.04
CA SER A 69 13.33 0.56 4.56
C SER A 69 13.48 1.16 5.96
N VAL A 70 14.47 0.71 6.71
CA VAL A 70 14.89 1.29 8.00
C VAL A 70 16.41 1.38 8.01
N ASP A 71 16.97 2.54 8.37
CA ASP A 71 18.42 2.78 8.40
C ASP A 71 19.16 2.38 7.12
N GLY A 72 18.50 2.56 5.97
CA GLY A 72 19.04 2.20 4.65
C GLY A 72 18.96 0.72 4.29
N ARG A 73 18.46 -0.14 5.19
CA ARG A 73 18.18 -1.54 4.91
C ARG A 73 16.76 -1.72 4.39
N VAL A 74 16.63 -2.36 3.24
CA VAL A 74 15.32 -2.74 2.68
C VAL A 74 14.66 -3.81 3.56
N LEU A 75 13.41 -3.56 3.93
CA LEU A 75 12.56 -4.48 4.67
C LEU A 75 11.67 -5.30 3.72
N ASP A 76 11.01 -4.62 2.78
CA ASP A 76 10.09 -5.22 1.81
C ASP A 76 9.94 -4.30 0.59
N ALA A 77 9.59 -4.86 -0.57
CA ALA A 77 9.39 -4.07 -1.78
C ALA A 77 8.36 -4.70 -2.73
N VAL A 78 7.50 -3.86 -3.30
CA VAL A 78 6.57 -4.26 -4.36
C VAL A 78 6.94 -3.56 -5.65
N SER A 79 6.92 -4.31 -6.76
CA SER A 79 7.17 -3.78 -8.10
C SER A 79 5.98 -4.06 -9.04
N TRP A 80 5.73 -3.14 -9.97
CA TRP A 80 4.69 -3.30 -10.99
C TRP A 80 5.10 -2.68 -12.31
N THR A 81 4.49 -3.15 -13.40
CA THR A 81 4.76 -2.66 -14.78
C THR A 81 3.52 -2.22 -15.52
N GLY A 82 2.34 -2.71 -15.12
CA GLY A 82 1.07 -2.39 -15.75
C GLY A 82 0.54 -1.01 -15.35
N ALA A 83 -0.20 -0.38 -16.26
CA ALA A 83 -0.97 0.81 -15.93
C ALA A 83 -2.12 0.47 -14.96
N ALA A 84 -2.50 1.42 -14.12
CA ALA A 84 -3.63 1.26 -13.23
C ALA A 84 -4.96 1.24 -14.01
N ILE A 85 -5.93 0.50 -13.48
CA ILE A 85 -7.31 0.55 -13.97
C ILE A 85 -8.03 1.64 -13.14
N PRO A 86 -8.64 2.66 -13.77
CA PRO A 86 -9.33 3.72 -13.04
C PRO A 86 -10.37 3.18 -12.05
N GLY A 87 -10.32 3.66 -10.81
CA GLY A 87 -11.24 3.24 -9.73
C GLY A 87 -10.99 1.81 -9.21
N VAL A 88 -9.88 1.17 -9.56
CA VAL A 88 -9.60 -0.23 -9.19
C VAL A 88 -8.20 -0.37 -8.62
N SER A 89 -8.14 -0.73 -7.34
CA SER A 89 -6.87 -1.00 -6.67
C SER A 89 -6.22 -2.28 -7.22
N SER A 90 -4.90 -2.27 -7.37
CA SER A 90 -4.11 -3.50 -7.38
C SER A 90 -3.99 -4.02 -5.95
N GLN A 91 -4.30 -5.29 -5.72
CA GLN A 91 -4.26 -5.91 -4.39
C GLN A 91 -3.45 -7.20 -4.42
N LEU A 92 -2.78 -7.49 -3.31
CA LEU A 92 -2.14 -8.79 -3.07
C LEU A 92 -3.18 -9.82 -2.64
N ASP A 93 -3.12 -11.03 -3.20
CA ASP A 93 -3.93 -12.16 -2.74
C ASP A 93 -3.65 -12.45 -1.25
N PRO A 94 -4.67 -12.48 -0.38
CA PRO A 94 -4.48 -12.74 1.04
C PRO A 94 -3.81 -14.09 1.36
N GLY A 95 -3.90 -15.09 0.47
CA GLY A 95 -3.22 -16.38 0.62
C GLY A 95 -1.73 -16.37 0.21
N ARG A 96 -1.22 -15.23 -0.27
CA ARG A 96 0.15 -15.06 -0.79
C ARG A 96 0.92 -13.95 -0.06
N SER A 97 0.58 -13.68 1.20
CA SER A 97 1.16 -12.59 2.00
C SER A 97 2.46 -12.94 2.74
N ASP A 98 3.03 -14.11 2.50
CA ASP A 98 4.35 -14.47 3.02
C ASP A 98 5.47 -13.77 2.23
N PRO A 99 6.67 -13.62 2.82
CA PRO A 99 7.77 -12.85 2.24
C PRO A 99 8.33 -13.37 0.91
N GLN A 100 7.96 -14.58 0.48
CA GLN A 100 8.42 -15.10 -0.81
C GLN A 100 7.40 -14.83 -1.90
N ARG A 101 6.10 -14.99 -1.59
CA ARG A 101 5.03 -14.87 -2.58
C ARG A 101 4.52 -13.43 -2.72
N ASN A 102 4.68 -12.56 -1.73
CA ASN A 102 4.27 -11.15 -1.81
C ASN A 102 5.08 -10.34 -2.84
N ASP A 103 6.21 -10.87 -3.31
CA ASP A 103 7.05 -10.26 -4.35
C ASP A 103 6.69 -10.71 -5.77
N TRP A 104 5.86 -11.75 -5.92
CA TRP A 104 5.59 -12.36 -7.22
C TRP A 104 4.51 -11.56 -7.95
N PRO A 105 4.72 -11.16 -9.22
CA PRO A 105 3.70 -10.42 -9.98
C PRO A 105 2.36 -11.13 -10.06
N GLY A 106 2.36 -12.47 -10.15
CA GLY A 106 1.15 -13.30 -10.18
C GLY A 106 0.41 -13.40 -8.84
N SER A 107 0.93 -12.81 -7.77
CA SER A 107 0.24 -12.71 -6.48
C SER A 107 -0.68 -11.49 -6.39
N PHE A 108 -0.59 -10.57 -7.36
CA PHE A 108 -1.41 -9.37 -7.41
C PHE A 108 -2.53 -9.51 -8.44
N CYS A 109 -3.67 -8.93 -8.13
CA CYS A 109 -4.80 -8.84 -9.04
C CYS A 109 -5.56 -7.53 -8.85
N PRO A 110 -6.40 -7.13 -9.82
CA PRO A 110 -7.38 -6.08 -9.61
C PRO A 110 -8.33 -6.46 -8.48
N ALA A 111 -8.66 -5.51 -7.61
CA ALA A 111 -9.68 -5.71 -6.58
C ALA A 111 -11.02 -6.11 -7.26
N PRO A 112 -11.71 -7.17 -6.80
CA PRO A 112 -12.92 -7.67 -7.45
C PRO A 112 -14.14 -6.78 -7.14
N GLU A 113 -15.24 -7.01 -7.86
CA GLU A 113 -16.50 -6.28 -7.67
C GLU A 113 -17.05 -6.34 -6.24
N SER A 114 -16.73 -7.40 -5.49
CA SER A 114 -17.11 -7.57 -4.08
C SER A 114 -16.29 -6.71 -3.10
N ALA A 115 -15.24 -6.04 -3.58
CA ALA A 115 -14.35 -5.17 -2.80
C ALA A 115 -14.69 -3.69 -3.00
N ARG A 116 -15.96 -3.28 -2.84
CA ARG A 116 -16.35 -1.87 -2.99
C ARG A 116 -15.88 -1.00 -1.82
N TYR A 117 -15.51 0.24 -2.14
CA TYR A 117 -15.13 1.25 -1.18
C TYR A 117 -15.60 2.65 -1.60
N GLY A 118 -15.81 3.53 -0.61
CA GLY A 118 -16.17 4.92 -0.84
C GLY A 118 -17.39 5.07 -1.74
N ARG A 119 -17.22 5.80 -2.85
CA ARG A 119 -18.30 6.10 -3.82
C ARG A 119 -18.55 4.99 -4.85
N GLY A 120 -17.89 3.82 -4.74
CA GLY A 120 -18.08 2.69 -5.64
C GLY A 120 -16.79 2.13 -6.26
N ASP A 121 -15.65 2.79 -6.02
CA ASP A 121 -14.33 2.27 -6.39
C ASP A 121 -14.04 0.94 -5.71
N ARG A 122 -13.02 0.22 -6.20
CA ARG A 122 -12.64 -1.08 -5.67
C ARG A 122 -11.36 -1.03 -4.85
N GLY A 123 -11.45 -1.44 -3.60
CA GLY A 123 -10.35 -1.53 -2.64
C GLY A 123 -10.82 -1.97 -1.26
N THR A 124 -9.88 -2.27 -0.38
CA THR A 124 -10.16 -2.64 1.02
C THR A 124 -9.20 -1.93 1.99
N PRO A 125 -9.14 -0.58 1.98
CA PRO A 125 -8.16 0.16 2.79
C PRO A 125 -8.30 -0.21 4.28
N GLY A 126 -7.18 -0.61 4.90
CA GLY A 126 -7.11 -1.06 6.29
C GLY A 126 -7.71 -2.45 6.56
N GLY A 127 -8.43 -3.03 5.59
CA GLY A 127 -9.08 -4.33 5.68
C GLY A 127 -8.33 -5.45 4.96
N VAL A 128 -8.89 -6.67 5.03
CA VAL A 128 -8.38 -7.83 4.30
C VAL A 128 -8.77 -7.76 2.82
N ASN A 129 -7.76 -7.89 1.94
CA ASN A 129 -7.96 -8.01 0.49
C ASN A 129 -8.86 -9.20 0.16
N ARG A 130 -9.59 -9.12 -0.95
CA ARG A 130 -10.37 -10.27 -1.43
C ARG A 130 -9.46 -11.23 -2.17
N ALA A 131 -9.74 -12.53 -2.09
CA ALA A 131 -9.02 -13.54 -2.88
C ALA A 131 -9.03 -13.16 -4.36
N CYS A 132 -7.90 -13.37 -5.04
CA CYS A 132 -7.84 -13.12 -6.47
C CYS A 132 -8.73 -14.16 -7.18
N ALA A 133 -9.50 -13.71 -8.16
CA ALA A 133 -10.19 -14.61 -9.06
C ALA A 133 -9.13 -15.25 -9.96
N LEU A 134 -8.91 -16.55 -9.79
CA LEU A 134 -8.05 -17.36 -10.66
C LEU A 134 -8.69 -17.51 -12.05
#